data_AF-A0A3S4Y4U4-F1
#
_entry.id   AF-A0A3S4Y4U4-F1
#
_cell.length_a   1.000
_cell.length_b   1.000
_cell.length_c   1.000
_cell.angle_alpha   90.00
_cell.angle_beta   90.00
_cell.angle_gamma   90.00
#
_symmetry.space_group_name_H-M   'P 1'
#
loop_
_entity.id
_entity.type
_entity.pdbx_description
1 polymer ?
#
loop_
_entity_poly.entity_id
_entity_poly.type
_entity_poly.pdbx_seq_one_letter_code
_entity_poly.pdbx_strand_id
1 'polypeptide(L)'
;MLTNQFSIGTGKVIDYNGAVSKQIDICIYSKNLLPPIFFPSKNNLALFPFESVLSCIEIKSSFSKKNIIDAYNNFNYIERNLSLTSGLHDENHNPQPQVVVKPHYRLFIFDTSQKNYSQESFLNTYKLIDPNWDSEPLIAHVCLVGKGSFCFIDKGWIHKSYDGINNIHEENISFLGTVVQDLPRTEGSRGIPRIGYYLSDAYATDKIVQGKLNIRPWTPGKTVFKLSPFPNPIKIK
;
A
#
# COMPACT_ATOMS: atom_id res chain seq x y z
N MET A 1 17.75 4.09 -5.26
CA MET A 1 16.83 5.24 -5.07
C MET A 1 16.01 5.13 -3.79
N LEU A 2 15.63 3.93 -3.33
CA LEU A 2 14.97 3.77 -2.03
C LEU A 2 15.95 3.92 -0.86
N THR A 3 15.50 4.52 0.23
CA THR A 3 16.21 4.53 1.52
C THR A 3 16.10 3.16 2.20
N ASN A 4 16.98 2.88 3.17
CA ASN A 4 17.09 1.56 3.79
C ASN A 4 15.82 1.08 4.50
N GLN A 5 14.91 1.98 4.87
CA GLN A 5 13.63 1.62 5.50
C GLN A 5 12.59 1.06 4.53
N PHE A 6 12.69 1.38 3.24
CA PHE A 6 11.78 0.86 2.23
C PHE A 6 12.36 -0.40 1.58
N SER A 7 11.48 -1.33 1.21
CA SER A 7 11.82 -2.50 0.41
C SER A 7 10.84 -2.70 -0.72
N ILE A 8 11.25 -3.55 -1.67
CA ILE A 8 10.43 -3.99 -2.78
C ILE A 8 10.26 -5.50 -2.68
N GLY A 9 9.08 -6.01 -3.01
CA GLY A 9 8.88 -7.43 -3.27
C GLY A 9 7.63 -7.71 -4.10
N THR A 10 7.56 -8.91 -4.66
CA THR A 10 6.38 -9.42 -5.34
C THR A 10 5.57 -10.26 -4.36
N GLY A 11 4.25 -10.08 -4.33
CA GLY A 11 3.44 -10.74 -3.33
C GLY A 11 1.97 -10.35 -3.36
N LYS A 12 1.24 -10.69 -2.29
CA LYS A 12 -0.15 -10.29 -2.10
C LYS A 12 -0.24 -9.34 -0.91
N VAL A 13 -1.16 -8.40 -1.00
CA VAL A 13 -1.55 -7.54 0.11
C VAL A 13 -2.67 -8.25 0.87
N ILE A 14 -2.56 -8.25 2.19
CA ILE A 14 -3.56 -8.84 3.10
C ILE A 14 -3.99 -7.81 4.12
N ASP A 15 -5.24 -7.87 4.57
CA ASP A 15 -5.71 -7.09 5.72
C ASP A 15 -5.92 -7.97 6.96
N TYR A 16 -6.24 -7.33 8.08
CA TYR A 16 -6.46 -8.01 9.36
C TYR A 16 -7.77 -8.82 9.42
N ASN A 17 -8.71 -8.60 8.49
CA ASN A 17 -9.97 -9.34 8.40
C ASN A 17 -9.84 -10.60 7.52
N GLY A 18 -8.65 -10.87 6.98
CA GLY A 18 -8.38 -12.01 6.12
C GLY A 18 -8.70 -11.76 4.64
N ALA A 19 -8.99 -10.52 4.22
CA ALA A 19 -9.08 -10.19 2.81
C ALA A 19 -7.69 -10.27 2.17
N VAL A 20 -7.62 -10.81 0.95
CA VAL A 20 -6.35 -11.08 0.26
C VAL A 20 -6.45 -10.60 -1.18
N SER A 21 -5.51 -9.75 -1.61
CA SER A 21 -5.42 -9.29 -2.99
C SER A 21 -4.98 -10.41 -3.94
N LYS A 22 -5.11 -10.15 -5.24
CA LYS A 22 -4.31 -10.86 -6.25
C LYS A 22 -2.82 -10.53 -6.08
N GLN A 23 -1.96 -11.30 -6.73
CA GLN A 23 -0.53 -11.02 -6.75
C GLN A 23 -0.28 -9.66 -7.40
N ILE A 24 0.50 -8.83 -6.73
CA ILE A 24 1.02 -7.56 -7.21
C ILE A 24 2.48 -7.78 -7.64
N ASP A 25 2.82 -7.30 -8.84
CA ASP A 25 4.17 -7.45 -9.40
C ASP A 25 5.23 -6.77 -8.54
N ILE A 26 4.97 -5.54 -8.10
CA ILE A 26 5.85 -4.77 -7.21
C ILE A 26 5.02 -4.14 -6.09
N CYS A 27 5.22 -4.62 -4.87
CA CYS A 27 4.84 -3.92 -3.64
C CYS A 27 6.06 -3.19 -3.09
N ILE A 28 5.91 -1.88 -2.84
CA ILE A 28 6.86 -1.10 -2.05
C ILE A 28 6.29 -0.99 -0.65
N TYR A 29 7.04 -1.44 0.35
CA TYR A 29 6.61 -1.49 1.74
C TYR A 29 7.65 -0.89 2.68
N SER A 30 7.20 -0.44 3.85
CA SER A 30 8.09 -0.01 4.93
C SER A 30 8.43 -1.19 5.85
N LYS A 31 9.74 -1.40 6.05
CA LYS A 31 10.30 -2.31 7.05
C LYS A 31 10.14 -1.79 8.48
N ASN A 32 9.87 -0.50 8.65
CA ASN A 32 9.65 0.12 9.97
C ASN A 32 8.21 -0.05 10.47
N LEU A 33 7.25 -0.29 9.56
CA LEU A 33 5.85 -0.44 9.92
C LEU A 33 5.52 -1.88 10.34
N LEU A 34 5.53 -2.82 9.38
CA LEU A 34 5.34 -4.24 9.65
C LEU A 34 6.18 -5.06 8.65
N PRO A 35 6.78 -6.18 9.08
CA PRO A 35 7.46 -7.08 8.16
C PRO A 35 6.44 -7.87 7.31
N PRO A 36 6.84 -8.36 6.12
CA PRO A 36 6.09 -9.40 5.42
C PRO A 36 5.94 -10.63 6.31
N ILE A 37 4.74 -11.20 6.39
CA ILE A 37 4.41 -12.19 7.45
C ILE A 37 4.73 -13.62 7.04
N PHE A 38 4.51 -13.97 5.77
CA PHE A 38 4.71 -15.35 5.30
C PHE A 38 5.41 -15.38 3.94
N PHE A 39 6.32 -16.34 3.82
CA PHE A 39 6.79 -16.89 2.54
C PHE A 39 6.26 -18.33 2.46
N PRO A 40 5.23 -18.62 1.65
CA PRO A 40 4.78 -19.99 1.43
C PRO A 40 5.96 -20.81 0.93
N SER A 41 6.30 -21.87 1.65
CA SER A 41 7.49 -22.71 1.46
C SER A 41 7.64 -23.33 0.07
N LYS A 42 6.61 -23.24 -0.79
CA LYS A 42 6.64 -23.71 -2.18
C LYS A 42 6.76 -22.61 -3.24
N ASN A 43 6.41 -21.35 -2.95
CA ASN A 43 6.25 -20.31 -3.99
C ASN A 43 6.99 -18.99 -3.71
N ASN A 44 7.69 -18.83 -2.57
CA ASN A 44 8.42 -17.61 -2.19
C ASN A 44 7.61 -16.29 -2.28
N LEU A 45 6.28 -16.38 -2.27
CA LEU A 45 5.40 -15.25 -2.54
C LEU A 45 5.05 -14.55 -1.22
N ALA A 46 5.53 -13.33 -1.04
CA ALA A 46 5.37 -12.61 0.21
C ALA A 46 3.90 -12.21 0.46
N LEU A 47 3.45 -12.30 1.72
CA LEU A 47 2.22 -11.67 2.18
C LEU A 47 2.57 -10.37 2.92
N PHE A 48 2.09 -9.25 2.38
CA PHE A 48 2.32 -7.91 2.91
C PHE A 48 1.10 -7.43 3.69
N PRO A 49 1.24 -7.12 4.99
CA PRO A 49 0.20 -6.42 5.76
C PRO A 49 -0.15 -5.10 5.10
N PHE A 50 -1.42 -4.77 4.97
CA PHE A 50 -1.87 -3.60 4.22
C PHE A 50 -1.28 -2.30 4.77
N GLU A 51 -1.10 -2.19 6.09
CA GLU A 51 -0.49 -1.02 6.74
C GLU A 51 0.97 -0.82 6.33
N SER A 52 1.71 -1.89 6.03
CA SER A 52 3.11 -1.79 5.59
C SER A 52 3.26 -1.32 4.15
N VAL A 53 2.22 -1.49 3.32
CA VAL A 53 2.28 -1.21 1.89
C VAL A 53 2.12 0.30 1.64
N LEU A 54 3.03 0.84 0.83
CA LEU A 54 3.09 2.26 0.50
C LEU A 54 2.75 2.52 -0.98
N SER A 55 3.11 1.57 -1.85
CA SER A 55 2.81 1.62 -3.28
C SER A 55 2.64 0.22 -3.83
N CYS A 56 1.73 0.07 -4.79
CA CYS A 56 1.61 -1.11 -5.62
C CYS A 56 1.83 -0.71 -7.09
N ILE A 57 2.68 -1.44 -7.80
CA ILE A 57 2.93 -1.23 -9.22
C ILE A 57 2.62 -2.52 -9.96
N GLU A 58 1.76 -2.41 -10.98
CA GLU A 58 1.46 -3.46 -11.93
C GLU A 58 2.32 -3.26 -13.18
N ILE A 59 2.91 -4.35 -13.67
CA ILE A 59 3.74 -4.36 -14.86
C ILE A 59 2.96 -5.01 -16.00
N LYS A 60 2.94 -4.35 -17.16
CA LYS A 60 2.34 -4.91 -18.38
C LYS A 60 3.34 -4.82 -19.53
N SER A 61 3.34 -5.82 -20.40
CA SER A 61 4.25 -5.91 -21.54
C SER A 61 3.80 -5.12 -22.76
N SER A 62 2.57 -4.62 -22.78
CA SER A 62 2.05 -3.85 -23.91
C SER A 62 0.93 -2.91 -23.50
N PHE A 63 0.78 -1.81 -24.23
CA PHE A 63 -0.33 -0.90 -24.06
C PHE A 63 -1.57 -1.47 -24.76
N SER A 64 -2.52 -1.94 -23.97
CA SER A 64 -3.81 -2.40 -24.46
C SER A 64 -4.92 -2.12 -23.45
N LYS A 65 -6.14 -1.89 -23.93
CA LYS A 65 -7.31 -1.69 -23.05
C LYS A 65 -7.47 -2.85 -22.06
N LYS A 66 -7.25 -4.09 -22.51
CA LYS A 66 -7.31 -5.28 -21.67
C LYS A 66 -6.31 -5.20 -20.51
N ASN A 67 -5.04 -4.91 -20.78
CA ASN A 67 -4.00 -4.84 -19.76
C ASN A 67 -4.27 -3.74 -18.72
N ILE A 68 -4.83 -2.61 -19.15
CA ILE A 68 -5.20 -1.51 -18.25
C ILE A 68 -6.41 -1.89 -17.39
N ILE A 69 -7.43 -2.54 -17.97
CA ILE A 69 -8.57 -3.08 -17.22
C ILE A 69 -8.11 -4.10 -16.18
N ASP A 70 -7.18 -4.99 -16.54
CA ASP A 70 -6.65 -6.01 -15.62
C ASP A 70 -5.95 -5.35 -14.42
N ALA A 71 -5.09 -4.35 -14.66
CA ALA A 71 -4.44 -3.59 -13.59
C ALA A 71 -5.44 -2.82 -12.73
N TYR A 72 -6.40 -2.12 -13.35
CA TYR A 72 -7.46 -1.39 -12.66
C TYR A 72 -8.28 -2.31 -11.75
N ASN A 73 -8.71 -3.46 -12.26
CA ASN A 73 -9.49 -4.42 -11.48
C ASN A 73 -8.71 -4.98 -10.29
N ASN A 74 -7.40 -5.21 -10.44
CA ASN A 74 -6.54 -5.66 -9.35
C ASN A 74 -6.47 -4.60 -8.23
N PHE A 75 -6.23 -3.34 -8.58
CA PHE A 75 -6.17 -2.25 -7.60
C PHE A 75 -7.53 -1.91 -7.01
N ASN A 76 -8.61 -1.95 -7.80
CA ASN A 76 -9.95 -1.63 -7.35
C ASN A 76 -10.45 -2.68 -6.35
N TYR A 77 -10.00 -3.94 -6.50
CA TYR A 77 -10.23 -4.96 -5.49
C TYR A 77 -9.57 -4.57 -4.16
N ILE A 78 -8.31 -4.16 -4.16
CA ILE A 78 -7.60 -3.70 -2.95
C ILE A 78 -8.37 -2.54 -2.32
N GLU A 79 -8.68 -1.52 -3.13
CA GLU A 79 -9.29 -0.28 -2.68
C GLU A 79 -10.64 -0.47 -1.99
N ARG A 80 -11.44 -1.44 -2.48
CA ARG A 80 -12.81 -1.68 -2.02
C ARG A 80 -12.94 -2.77 -0.97
N ASN A 81 -11.99 -3.71 -0.89
CA ASN A 81 -12.15 -4.92 -0.07
C ASN A 81 -11.14 -5.04 1.07
N LEU A 82 -10.00 -4.34 1.01
CA LEU A 82 -9.01 -4.38 2.08
C LEU A 82 -9.17 -3.18 3.01
N SER A 83 -8.99 -3.40 4.30
CA SER A 83 -9.16 -2.39 5.35
C SER A 83 -7.85 -2.09 6.08
N LEU A 84 -7.55 -0.81 6.28
CA LEU A 84 -6.44 -0.38 7.13
C LEU A 84 -6.90 -0.23 8.58
N THR A 85 -6.08 -0.68 9.52
CA THR A 85 -6.27 -0.35 10.94
C THR A 85 -5.65 1.01 11.27
N SER A 86 -6.11 1.62 12.37
CA SER A 86 -5.48 2.83 12.89
C SER A 86 -4.15 2.48 13.56
N GLY A 87 -3.11 3.28 13.29
CA GLY A 87 -1.86 3.23 14.03
C GLY A 87 -1.80 4.21 15.19
N LEU A 88 -2.79 5.08 15.36
CA LEU A 88 -2.89 5.99 16.50
C LEU A 88 -3.65 5.32 17.64
N HIS A 89 -3.12 5.46 18.84
CA HIS A 89 -3.68 4.85 20.03
C HIS A 89 -3.64 5.81 21.22
N ASP A 90 -4.60 5.72 22.13
CA ASP A 90 -4.60 6.48 23.39
C ASP A 90 -3.67 5.87 24.45
N GLU A 91 -3.62 6.48 25.63
CA GLU A 91 -2.83 6.01 26.78
C GLU A 91 -3.25 4.62 27.27
N ASN A 92 -4.50 4.22 27.01
CA ASN A 92 -5.03 2.88 27.31
C ASN A 92 -4.86 1.92 26.13
N HIS A 93 -4.07 2.32 25.12
CA HIS A 93 -3.82 1.58 23.90
C HIS A 93 -5.05 1.39 23.00
N ASN A 94 -6.20 2.03 23.21
CA ASN A 94 -7.34 1.93 22.29
C ASN A 94 -7.02 2.62 20.96
N PRO A 95 -7.44 2.05 19.80
CA PRO A 95 -7.28 2.69 18.50
C PRO A 95 -8.09 3.98 18.44
N GLN A 96 -7.48 5.04 17.90
CA GLN A 96 -8.09 6.36 17.70
C GLN A 96 -8.33 6.62 16.22
N PRO A 97 -9.37 7.39 15.83
CA PRO A 97 -9.57 7.77 14.44
C PRO A 97 -8.33 8.45 13.85
N GLN A 98 -7.93 8.01 12.65
CA GLN A 98 -6.77 8.53 11.93
C GLN A 98 -7.11 8.67 10.45
N VAL A 99 -6.69 9.78 9.84
CA VAL A 99 -6.68 9.90 8.38
C VAL A 99 -5.44 9.17 7.87
N VAL A 100 -5.67 8.05 7.18
CA VAL A 100 -4.62 7.22 6.60
C VAL A 100 -4.55 7.44 5.09
N VAL A 101 -3.36 7.62 4.54
CA VAL A 101 -3.16 7.75 3.08
C VAL A 101 -3.05 6.35 2.50
N LYS A 102 -3.99 5.87 1.68
CA LYS A 102 -3.90 4.53 1.08
C LYS A 102 -2.66 4.36 0.19
N PRO A 103 -2.25 3.11 -0.11
CA PRO A 103 -1.13 2.90 -1.03
C PRO A 103 -1.42 3.51 -2.40
N HIS A 104 -0.40 4.08 -3.01
CA HIS A 104 -0.52 4.58 -4.37
C HIS A 104 -0.50 3.41 -5.37
N TYR A 105 -1.51 3.36 -6.24
CA TYR A 105 -1.58 2.36 -7.31
C TYR A 105 -1.03 2.93 -8.61
N ARG A 106 -0.08 2.21 -9.22
CA ARG A 106 0.66 2.69 -10.38
C ARG A 106 0.78 1.62 -11.45
N LEU A 107 0.87 2.05 -12.70
CA LEU A 107 0.94 1.15 -13.85
C LEU A 107 2.21 1.43 -14.65
N PHE A 108 3.00 0.39 -14.87
CA PHE A 108 4.21 0.46 -15.67
C PHE A 108 4.07 -0.44 -16.90
N ILE A 109 4.20 0.13 -18.09
CA ILE A 109 3.98 -0.56 -19.35
C ILE A 109 5.27 -0.56 -20.16
N PHE A 110 5.82 -1.76 -20.38
CA PHE A 110 6.96 -2.02 -21.26
C PHE A 110 6.49 -2.14 -22.72
N ASP A 111 5.97 -1.08 -23.33
CA ASP A 111 5.59 -1.09 -24.75
C ASP A 111 6.49 -0.18 -25.59
N THR A 112 7.45 -0.78 -26.27
CA THR A 112 8.36 -0.09 -27.19
C THR A 112 7.91 -0.15 -28.64
N SER A 113 6.81 -0.86 -28.94
CA SER A 113 6.48 -1.30 -30.30
C SER A 113 5.37 -0.49 -30.97
N GLN A 114 4.56 0.23 -30.19
CA GLN A 114 3.39 0.93 -30.72
C GLN A 114 3.79 2.14 -31.59
N LYS A 115 3.59 2.03 -32.91
CA LYS A 115 4.02 3.05 -33.88
C LYS A 115 3.16 4.32 -33.89
N ASN A 116 1.86 4.20 -33.58
CA ASN A 116 0.88 5.29 -33.68
C ASN A 116 0.38 5.76 -32.30
N TYR A 117 1.28 5.82 -31.31
CA TYR A 117 0.92 6.28 -29.98
C TYR A 117 0.78 7.82 -29.96
N SER A 118 -0.30 8.31 -29.34
CA SER A 118 -0.42 9.72 -28.92
C SER A 118 -0.65 9.80 -27.41
N GLN A 119 -0.29 10.92 -26.79
CA GLN A 119 -0.51 11.12 -25.36
C GLN A 119 -2.01 11.01 -24.97
N GLU A 120 -2.90 11.45 -25.86
CA GLU A 120 -4.36 11.34 -25.68
C GLU A 120 -4.84 9.90 -25.75
N SER A 121 -4.10 8.99 -26.41
CA SER A 121 -4.49 7.60 -26.60
C SER A 121 -4.64 6.87 -25.26
N PHE A 122 -3.74 7.13 -24.31
CA PHE A 122 -3.84 6.57 -22.97
C PHE A 122 -5.07 7.11 -22.24
N LEU A 123 -5.21 8.43 -22.13
CA LEU A 123 -6.32 9.05 -21.38
C LEU A 123 -7.69 8.73 -21.98
N ASN A 124 -7.79 8.69 -23.31
CA ASN A 124 -9.01 8.27 -24.01
C ASN A 124 -9.39 6.81 -23.73
N THR A 125 -8.41 5.96 -23.45
CA THR A 125 -8.66 4.57 -23.05
C THR A 125 -9.02 4.51 -21.56
N TYR A 126 -8.29 5.23 -20.71
CA TYR A 126 -8.44 5.17 -19.26
C TYR A 126 -9.77 5.75 -18.78
N LYS A 127 -10.27 6.83 -19.40
CA LYS A 127 -11.60 7.41 -19.11
C LYS A 127 -12.77 6.45 -19.32
N LEU A 128 -12.58 5.39 -20.11
CA LEU A 128 -13.60 4.35 -20.35
C LEU A 128 -13.55 3.23 -19.30
N ILE A 129 -12.56 3.25 -18.41
CA ILE A 129 -12.26 2.20 -17.43
C ILE A 129 -12.54 2.71 -16.02
N ASP A 130 -12.02 3.90 -15.71
CA ASP A 130 -12.16 4.52 -14.41
C ASP A 130 -13.20 5.66 -14.47
N PRO A 131 -14.35 5.55 -13.79
CA PRO A 131 -15.36 6.59 -13.78
C PRO A 131 -14.88 7.89 -13.10
N ASN A 132 -13.86 7.82 -12.25
CA ASN A 132 -13.33 8.97 -11.50
C ASN A 132 -12.01 9.48 -12.11
N TRP A 133 -11.73 9.14 -13.38
CA TRP A 133 -10.44 9.40 -14.02
C TRP A 133 -10.00 10.87 -14.00
N ASP A 134 -10.92 11.82 -13.87
CA ASP A 134 -10.70 13.27 -13.94
C ASP A 134 -10.70 13.98 -12.58
N SER A 135 -11.02 13.26 -11.50
CA SER A 135 -11.20 13.83 -10.16
C SER A 135 -10.38 13.09 -9.11
N GLU A 136 -10.51 11.78 -9.06
CA GLU A 136 -9.78 10.91 -8.14
C GLU A 136 -9.49 9.56 -8.82
N PRO A 137 -8.61 9.54 -9.85
CA PRO A 137 -8.29 8.31 -10.55
C PRO A 137 -7.64 7.30 -9.62
N LEU A 138 -8.07 6.05 -9.71
CA LEU A 138 -7.50 4.96 -8.93
C LEU A 138 -6.02 4.75 -9.28
N ILE A 139 -5.70 4.72 -10.57
CA ILE A 139 -4.32 4.66 -11.07
C ILE A 139 -3.90 6.07 -11.48
N ALA A 140 -3.39 6.84 -10.53
CA ALA A 140 -3.01 8.24 -10.73
C ALA A 140 -1.63 8.43 -11.39
N HIS A 141 -0.82 7.37 -11.52
CA HIS A 141 0.52 7.45 -12.13
C HIS A 141 0.81 6.28 -13.05
N VAL A 142 1.11 6.58 -14.31
CA VAL A 142 1.39 5.59 -15.35
C VAL A 142 2.67 5.92 -16.10
N CYS A 143 3.50 4.93 -16.40
CA CYS A 143 4.65 5.07 -17.29
C CYS A 143 4.53 4.13 -18.48
N LEU A 144 4.65 4.67 -19.69
CA LEU A 144 4.76 3.92 -20.94
C LEU A 144 6.17 4.13 -21.48
N VAL A 145 7.00 3.11 -21.37
CA VAL A 145 8.44 3.19 -21.69
C VAL A 145 8.64 3.63 -23.14
N GLY A 146 9.48 4.65 -23.36
CA GLY A 146 9.78 5.18 -24.69
C GLY A 146 8.63 5.98 -25.32
N LYS A 147 7.58 6.30 -24.57
CA LYS A 147 6.45 7.13 -24.99
C LYS A 147 6.26 8.33 -24.06
N GLY A 148 6.06 8.07 -22.78
CA GLY A 148 5.80 9.12 -21.80
C GLY A 148 5.20 8.59 -20.50
N SER A 149 5.11 9.46 -19.50
CA SER A 149 4.45 9.19 -18.21
C SER A 149 3.30 10.16 -17.97
N PHE A 150 2.27 9.67 -17.28
CA PHE A 150 1.08 10.43 -16.89
C PHE A 150 0.98 10.49 -15.38
N CYS A 151 0.86 11.68 -14.81
CA CYS A 151 0.62 11.88 -13.39
C CYS A 151 -0.62 12.76 -13.21
N PHE A 152 -1.59 12.30 -12.44
CA PHE A 152 -2.72 13.11 -12.02
C PHE A 152 -2.32 13.98 -10.82
N ILE A 153 -2.65 15.27 -10.88
CA ILE A 153 -2.45 16.25 -9.82
C ILE A 153 -3.71 17.11 -9.68
N ASP A 154 -3.75 18.03 -8.72
CA ASP A 154 -4.90 18.93 -8.48
C ASP A 154 -5.32 19.76 -9.71
N LYS A 155 -4.42 19.96 -10.69
CA LYS A 155 -4.68 20.67 -11.95
C LYS A 155 -5.09 19.74 -13.11
N GLY A 156 -5.24 18.44 -12.85
CA GLY A 156 -5.52 17.41 -13.85
C GLY A 156 -4.29 16.58 -14.23
N TRP A 157 -4.34 15.96 -15.40
CA TRP A 157 -3.29 15.08 -15.91
C TRP A 157 -2.11 15.84 -16.51
N ILE A 158 -0.91 15.56 -16.02
CA ILE A 158 0.35 16.00 -16.62
C ILE A 158 0.95 14.84 -17.41
N HIS A 159 1.37 15.12 -18.63
CA HIS A 159 2.16 14.21 -19.46
C HIS A 159 3.61 14.68 -19.53
N LYS A 160 4.56 13.75 -19.35
CA LYS A 160 5.99 13.94 -19.60
C LYS A 160 6.42 12.99 -20.70
N SER A 161 6.82 13.54 -21.83
CA SER A 161 7.20 12.75 -23.01
C SER A 161 8.63 12.21 -22.90
N TYR A 162 8.84 11.04 -23.49
CA TYR A 162 10.19 10.57 -23.82
C TYR A 162 10.83 11.49 -24.88
N ASP A 163 12.04 11.99 -24.62
CA ASP A 163 12.82 12.74 -25.61
C ASP A 163 13.69 11.77 -26.43
N GLY A 164 13.16 11.34 -27.57
CA GLY A 164 13.86 10.44 -28.47
C GLY A 164 15.03 11.06 -29.23
N ILE A 165 15.13 12.40 -29.30
CA ILE A 165 16.24 13.08 -30.00
C ILE A 165 17.49 13.04 -29.13
N ASN A 166 17.34 13.39 -27.85
CA ASN A 166 18.45 13.42 -26.90
C ASN A 166 18.59 12.13 -26.09
N ASN A 167 17.74 11.13 -26.35
CA ASN A 167 17.67 9.86 -25.62
C ASN A 167 17.50 10.07 -24.10
N ILE A 168 16.64 11.03 -23.72
CA ILE A 168 16.37 11.36 -22.33
C ILE A 168 15.07 10.66 -21.91
N HIS A 169 15.21 9.77 -20.94
CA HIS A 169 14.11 8.99 -20.36
C HIS A 169 13.35 9.76 -19.27
N GLU A 170 12.86 10.96 -19.59
CA GLU A 170 12.10 11.78 -18.63
C GLU A 170 10.89 11.04 -18.07
N GLU A 171 10.27 10.14 -18.84
CA GLU A 171 9.14 9.33 -18.40
C GLU A 171 9.51 8.41 -17.23
N ASN A 172 10.69 7.80 -17.30
CA ASN A 172 11.16 6.89 -16.25
C ASN A 172 11.61 7.68 -15.01
N ILE A 173 12.31 8.80 -15.23
CA ILE A 173 12.79 9.67 -14.14
C ILE A 173 11.60 10.28 -13.41
N SER A 174 10.61 10.81 -14.14
CA SER A 174 9.37 11.33 -13.58
C SER A 174 8.61 10.23 -12.83
N PHE A 175 8.49 9.04 -13.43
CA PHE A 175 7.81 7.92 -12.80
C PHE A 175 8.42 7.56 -11.43
N LEU A 176 9.73 7.29 -11.43
CA LEU A 176 10.46 6.90 -10.23
C LEU A 176 10.56 8.04 -9.22
N GLY A 177 10.69 9.29 -9.68
CA GLY A 177 10.74 10.48 -8.84
C GLY A 177 9.50 10.63 -7.97
N THR A 178 8.31 10.59 -8.58
CA THR A 178 7.04 10.66 -7.83
C THR A 178 6.86 9.44 -6.92
N VAL A 179 7.25 8.24 -7.37
CA VAL A 179 7.19 7.03 -6.53
C VAL A 179 7.94 7.25 -5.23
N VAL A 180 9.20 7.70 -5.30
CA VAL A 180 10.07 7.90 -4.13
C VAL A 180 9.57 9.07 -3.26
N GLN A 181 9.07 10.14 -3.89
CA GLN A 181 8.57 11.32 -3.19
C GLN A 181 7.33 11.00 -2.32
N ASP A 182 6.46 10.10 -2.76
CA ASP A 182 5.21 9.79 -2.06
C ASP A 182 5.41 8.87 -0.85
N LEU A 183 6.46 8.04 -0.82
CA LEU A 183 6.63 7.00 0.21
C LEU A 183 6.64 7.54 1.65
N PRO A 184 7.42 8.59 1.99
CA PRO A 184 7.47 9.09 3.37
C PRO A 184 6.12 9.64 3.83
N ARG A 185 5.35 10.24 2.92
CA ARG A 185 4.01 10.78 3.23
C ARG A 185 3.04 9.64 3.56
N THR A 186 3.05 8.58 2.75
CA THR A 186 2.21 7.40 3.01
C THR A 186 2.63 6.71 4.30
N GLU A 187 3.92 6.51 4.54
CA GLU A 187 4.46 5.91 5.76
C GLU A 187 4.09 6.72 7.00
N GLY A 188 4.29 8.04 6.98
CA GLY A 188 3.98 8.92 8.11
C GLY A 188 2.50 8.90 8.50
N SER A 189 1.60 8.61 7.55
CA SER A 189 0.17 8.48 7.81
C SER A 189 -0.23 7.17 8.52
N ARG A 190 0.71 6.24 8.78
CA ARG A 190 0.40 4.90 9.31
C ARG A 190 0.52 4.78 10.82
N GLY A 191 1.12 5.74 11.51
CA GLY A 191 1.33 5.66 12.96
C GLY A 191 2.13 4.40 13.35
N ILE A 192 1.66 3.68 14.39
CA ILE A 192 2.28 2.45 14.89
C ILE A 192 1.29 1.29 14.70
N PRO A 193 1.25 0.66 13.50
CA PRO A 193 0.35 -0.47 13.25
C PRO A 193 0.76 -1.70 14.08
N ARG A 194 -0.18 -2.59 14.35
CA ARG A 194 0.04 -3.76 15.22
C ARG A 194 0.08 -5.06 14.45
N ILE A 195 1.21 -5.76 14.55
CA ILE A 195 1.37 -7.09 13.93
C ILE A 195 0.41 -8.13 14.53
N GLY A 196 -0.04 -7.93 15.77
CA GLY A 196 -0.97 -8.84 16.47
C GLY A 196 -2.27 -9.08 15.70
N TYR A 197 -2.76 -8.07 14.97
CA TYR A 197 -3.96 -8.15 14.14
C TYR A 197 -3.86 -9.17 13.00
N TYR A 198 -2.66 -9.57 12.61
CA TYR A 198 -2.42 -10.53 11.53
C TYR A 198 -2.00 -11.92 12.00
N LEU A 199 -1.42 -12.03 13.19
CA LEU A 199 -0.84 -13.27 13.71
C LEU A 199 -1.78 -14.06 14.61
N SER A 200 -2.82 -13.40 15.10
CA SER A 200 -3.73 -13.95 16.09
C SER A 200 -5.14 -13.53 15.70
N ASP A 201 -6.17 -14.23 16.19
CA ASP A 201 -7.54 -13.79 15.98
C ASP A 201 -7.67 -12.37 16.55
N ALA A 202 -7.70 -11.35 15.67
CA ALA A 202 -7.71 -9.94 16.04
C ALA A 202 -8.85 -9.66 17.04
N TYR A 203 -9.94 -10.42 16.94
CA TYR A 203 -11.09 -10.35 17.83
C TYR A 203 -10.86 -11.05 19.18
N ALA A 204 -9.92 -11.98 19.31
CA ALA A 204 -9.56 -12.62 20.57
C ALA A 204 -8.44 -11.87 21.32
N THR A 205 -7.52 -11.26 20.57
CA THR A 205 -6.26 -10.75 21.11
C THR A 205 -6.35 -9.29 21.56
N ASP A 206 -7.12 -8.47 20.85
CA ASP A 206 -7.31 -7.05 21.16
C ASP A 206 -8.83 -6.76 21.20
N LYS A 207 -9.47 -6.99 22.36
CA LYS A 207 -10.92 -6.72 22.51
C LYS A 207 -11.17 -5.35 23.11
N ILE A 208 -11.98 -4.52 22.48
CA ILE A 208 -12.65 -3.42 23.20
C ILE A 208 -13.83 -4.03 23.96
N VAL A 209 -13.70 -4.13 25.29
CA VAL A 209 -14.78 -4.55 26.19
C VAL A 209 -15.17 -3.34 27.01
N GLN A 210 -16.42 -2.87 26.86
CA GLN A 210 -16.94 -1.70 27.58
C GLN A 210 -16.08 -0.43 27.39
N GLY A 211 -15.57 -0.19 26.18
CA GLY A 211 -14.76 1.00 25.87
C GLY A 211 -13.30 0.94 26.34
N LYS A 212 -12.80 -0.22 26.77
CA LYS A 212 -11.39 -0.43 27.12
C LYS A 212 -10.76 -1.56 26.32
N LEU A 213 -9.56 -1.30 25.79
CA LEU A 213 -8.75 -2.28 25.08
C LEU A 213 -8.20 -3.30 26.08
N ASN A 214 -8.66 -4.52 25.95
CA ASN A 214 -8.04 -5.69 26.53
C ASN A 214 -6.99 -6.21 25.54
N ILE A 215 -5.71 -5.93 25.82
CA ILE A 215 -4.58 -6.57 25.16
C ILE A 215 -4.42 -7.95 25.81
N ARG A 216 -4.91 -8.99 25.16
CA ARG A 216 -4.69 -10.40 25.53
C ARG A 216 -3.84 -11.04 24.45
N PRO A 217 -2.51 -11.12 24.59
CA PRO A 217 -1.65 -11.61 23.52
C PRO A 217 -1.89 -13.08 23.09
N TRP A 218 -2.81 -13.81 23.75
CA TRP A 218 -3.07 -15.23 23.52
C TRP A 218 -4.55 -15.57 23.78
N THR A 219 -5.02 -16.69 23.23
CA THR A 219 -6.30 -17.37 23.58
C THR A 219 -6.49 -17.46 25.10
N PRO A 220 -7.71 -17.75 25.63
CA PRO A 220 -7.92 -17.89 27.07
C PRO A 220 -6.98 -18.94 27.70
N GLY A 221 -5.81 -18.48 28.13
CA GLY A 221 -4.83 -19.27 28.86
C GLY A 221 -5.25 -19.33 30.32
N LYS A 222 -4.92 -20.42 30.99
CA LYS A 222 -5.02 -20.49 32.44
C LYS A 222 -4.03 -19.50 33.03
N THR A 223 -4.48 -18.58 33.88
CA THR A 223 -3.57 -17.73 34.66
C THR A 223 -2.66 -18.63 35.50
N VAL A 224 -1.39 -18.71 35.11
CA VAL A 224 -0.40 -19.57 35.79
C VAL A 224 0.17 -18.86 37.03
N PHE A 225 0.13 -17.53 37.04
CA PHE A 225 0.68 -16.70 38.11
C PHE A 225 -0.06 -15.35 38.19
N LYS A 226 -0.45 -14.92 39.39
CA LYS A 226 -0.94 -13.56 39.67
C LYS A 226 0.16 -12.79 40.36
N LEU A 227 0.56 -11.65 39.80
CA LEU A 227 1.41 -10.70 40.51
C LEU A 227 0.64 -10.15 41.70
N SER A 228 1.28 -10.13 42.88
CA SER A 228 0.77 -9.40 44.03
C SER A 228 0.67 -7.91 43.67
N PRO A 229 -0.35 -7.17 44.16
CA PRO A 229 -0.39 -5.72 43.96
C PRO A 229 0.92 -5.12 44.47
N PHE A 230 1.51 -4.21 43.67
CA PHE A 230 2.71 -3.48 44.09
C PHE A 230 2.43 -2.82 45.45
N PRO A 231 3.33 -2.96 46.44
CA PRO A 231 3.19 -2.22 47.69
C PRO A 231 3.15 -0.73 47.34
N ASN A 232 2.22 0.00 47.99
CA ASN A 232 2.08 1.45 47.82
C ASN A 232 3.45 2.12 47.89
N PRO A 233 3.72 3.13 47.05
CA PRO A 233 4.99 3.85 47.09
C PRO A 233 5.25 4.33 48.52
N ILE A 234 6.45 3.99 49.02
CA ILE A 234 6.92 4.36 50.35
C ILE A 234 6.79 5.87 50.46
N LYS A 235 5.92 6.34 51.37
CA LYS A 235 5.87 7.75 51.73
C LYS A 235 7.20 8.09 52.41
N ILE A 236 8.09 8.75 51.67
CA ILE A 236 9.28 9.38 52.24
C ILE A 236 8.77 10.47 53.17
N LYS A 237 9.03 10.32 54.48
CA LYS A 237 8.80 11.36 55.49
C LYS A 237 9.97 12.32 55.51
#